data_AF-A0A6G1G0Q1-F1
#
_entry.id   AF-A0A6G1G0Q1-F1
#
_cell.length_a   1.000
_cell.length_b   1.000
_cell.length_c   1.000
_cell.angle_alpha   90.00
_cell.angle_beta   90.00
_cell.angle_gamma   90.00
#
_symmetry.space_group_name_H-M   'P 1'
#
loop_
_entity.id
_entity.type
_entity.pdbx_description
1 polymer ?
#
loop_
_entity_poly.entity_id
_entity_poly.type
_entity_poly.pdbx_seq_one_letter_code
_entity_poly.pdbx_strand_id
1 'polypeptide(L)'
;DFSCPVQGSSWHVCYEKDSSHFVGCCRTDPCAKGCPDGALEPASFPAEEHDKLGDQFCQVGQWYTCTGTHPPFVGCCVSDPCKAKGCPKKDLRAGQLSQNAAQAAAFLPAGVSIVPVAGPSVTKASDPSATKASNPANGKANGSKLRIIAGSVVGAVSFLLLVVCAIIYFIRRNRKR
;
A
#
# COMPACT_ATOMS: atom_id res chain seq x y z
N ASP A 1 -6.16 18.43 12.27
CA ASP A 1 -5.68 17.49 13.30
C ASP A 1 -6.52 16.22 13.40
N PHE A 2 -5.83 15.09 13.58
CA PHE A 2 -6.45 13.79 13.79
C PHE A 2 -7.13 13.69 15.15
N SER A 3 -8.19 12.89 15.23
CA SER A 3 -8.98 12.71 16.45
C SER A 3 -9.49 11.29 16.62
N CYS A 4 -9.81 10.93 17.85
CA CYS A 4 -10.42 9.65 18.20
C CYS A 4 -11.87 9.88 18.65
N PRO A 5 -12.86 9.43 17.87
CA PRO A 5 -14.28 9.61 18.21
C PRO A 5 -14.72 8.84 19.46
N VAL A 6 -13.98 7.79 19.83
CA VAL A 6 -14.30 6.93 20.97
C VAL A 6 -13.59 7.44 22.22
N GLN A 7 -14.35 7.69 23.27
CA GLN A 7 -13.84 8.16 24.56
C GLN A 7 -12.82 7.18 25.16
N GLY A 8 -11.78 7.72 25.80
CA GLY A 8 -10.72 6.92 26.42
C GLY A 8 -9.69 6.37 25.43
N SER A 9 -9.70 6.83 24.18
CA SER A 9 -8.64 6.57 23.19
C SER A 9 -7.97 7.86 22.74
N SER A 10 -6.70 7.74 22.38
CA SER A 10 -5.87 8.86 21.93
C SER A 10 -5.25 8.53 20.58
N TRP A 11 -4.96 9.58 19.81
CA TRP A 11 -4.26 9.46 18.55
C TRP A 11 -2.76 9.25 18.82
N HIS A 12 -2.17 8.23 18.19
CA HIS A 12 -0.77 7.88 18.35
C HIS A 12 -0.09 7.77 16.99
N VAL A 13 1.15 8.27 16.93
CA VAL A 13 2.06 8.12 15.79
C VAL A 13 3.41 7.73 16.36
N CYS A 14 3.82 6.50 16.11
CA CYS A 14 5.09 5.97 16.55
C CYS A 14 6.02 5.98 15.32
N TYR A 15 7.09 6.76 15.41
CA TYR A 15 8.00 6.99 14.27
C TYR A 15 9.46 6.75 14.63
N GLU A 16 9.75 6.43 15.89
CA GLU A 16 11.09 6.06 16.33
C GLU A 16 11.52 4.73 15.73
N LYS A 17 12.82 4.59 15.49
CA LYS A 17 13.42 3.45 14.78
C LYS A 17 13.08 2.08 15.40
N ASP A 18 13.03 2.01 16.73
CA ASP A 18 12.80 0.77 17.47
C ASP A 18 11.36 0.69 18.04
N SER A 19 10.44 1.47 17.46
CA SER A 19 9.02 1.48 17.82
C SER A 19 8.19 0.51 17.00
N SER A 20 6.93 0.33 17.37
CA SER A 20 5.94 -0.46 16.63
C SER A 20 5.53 0.14 15.29
N HIS A 21 5.98 1.35 14.98
CA HIS A 21 5.53 2.15 13.85
C HIS A 21 4.01 2.36 13.78
N PHE A 22 3.28 2.20 14.89
CA PHE A 22 1.82 2.35 14.89
C PHE A 22 1.36 3.76 14.48
N VAL A 23 0.28 3.84 13.71
CA VAL A 23 -0.45 5.07 13.41
C VAL A 23 -1.96 4.82 13.53
N GLY A 24 -2.64 5.57 14.39
CA GLY A 24 -4.08 5.39 14.62
C GLY A 24 -4.55 5.77 16.02
N CYS A 25 -5.79 5.40 16.34
CA CYS A 25 -6.36 5.57 17.68
C CYS A 25 -6.18 4.31 18.52
N CYS A 26 -5.65 4.47 19.74
CA CYS A 26 -5.49 3.39 20.70
C CYS A 26 -5.85 3.85 22.12
N ARG A 27 -6.36 2.95 22.95
CA ARG A 27 -6.62 3.22 24.38
C ARG A 27 -5.38 3.14 25.27
N THR A 28 -4.30 2.55 24.75
CA THR A 28 -3.03 2.35 25.45
C THR A 28 -1.88 2.80 24.55
N ASP A 29 -0.76 3.23 25.14
CA ASP A 29 0.43 3.59 24.34
C ASP A 29 0.89 2.40 23.47
N PRO A 30 0.83 2.55 22.13
CA PRO A 30 1.17 1.49 21.20
C PRO A 30 2.64 1.50 20.80
N CYS A 31 3.47 2.48 21.19
CA CYS A 31 4.78 2.66 20.55
C CYS A 31 5.80 1.57 20.87
N ALA A 32 5.67 0.85 21.99
CA ALA A 32 6.57 -0.26 22.30
C ALA A 32 6.20 -1.58 21.59
N LYS A 33 4.91 -1.89 21.43
CA LYS A 33 4.45 -3.24 21.02
C LYS A 33 3.31 -3.26 20.00
N GLY A 34 2.85 -2.09 19.58
CA GLY A 34 1.64 -1.93 18.77
C GLY A 34 0.39 -1.81 19.64
N CYS A 35 -0.73 -1.45 19.00
CA CYS A 35 -2.02 -1.38 19.66
C CYS A 35 -2.68 -2.77 19.70
N PRO A 36 -3.07 -3.28 20.88
CA PRO A 36 -3.86 -4.52 20.95
C PRO A 36 -5.22 -4.35 20.28
N ASP A 37 -5.73 -5.40 19.63
CA ASP A 37 -7.02 -5.36 18.90
C ASP A 37 -8.20 -4.85 19.76
N GLY A 38 -8.26 -5.25 21.03
CA GLY A 38 -9.30 -4.80 21.97
C GLY A 38 -9.22 -3.32 22.38
N ALA A 39 -8.06 -2.68 22.15
CA ALA A 39 -7.79 -1.28 22.47
C ALA A 39 -7.79 -0.38 21.23
N LEU A 40 -7.85 -0.95 20.02
CA LEU A 40 -7.79 -0.24 18.75
C LEU A 40 -9.12 0.43 18.43
N GLU A 41 -9.14 1.74 18.19
CA GLU A 41 -10.35 2.50 17.89
C GLU A 41 -10.29 3.14 16.50
N PRO A 42 -11.44 3.44 15.86
CA PRO A 42 -11.44 4.16 14.59
C PRO A 42 -10.86 5.56 14.79
N ALA A 43 -10.10 6.04 13.82
CA ALA A 43 -9.59 7.39 13.81
C ALA A 43 -10.34 8.25 12.80
N SER A 44 -10.34 9.55 13.07
CA SER A 44 -10.92 10.59 12.23
C SER A 44 -9.89 11.66 11.91
N PHE A 45 -10.16 12.41 10.85
CA PHE A 45 -9.34 13.51 10.37
C PHE A 45 -10.27 14.63 9.83
N PRO A 46 -9.75 15.85 9.62
CA PRO A 46 -10.50 16.92 8.96
C PRO A 46 -10.65 16.61 7.47
N ALA A 47 -11.87 16.58 6.94
CA ALA A 47 -12.13 16.13 5.57
C ALA A 47 -11.38 16.94 4.50
N GLU A 48 -11.09 18.21 4.78
CA GLU A 48 -10.31 19.14 3.95
C GLU A 48 -8.81 18.76 3.83
N GLU A 49 -8.31 17.88 4.68
CA GLU A 49 -6.94 17.39 4.63
C GLU A 49 -6.78 16.10 3.81
N HIS A 50 -7.87 15.54 3.29
CA HIS A 50 -7.89 14.26 2.56
C HIS A 50 -6.77 14.13 1.52
N ASP A 51 -6.59 15.15 0.67
CA ASP A 51 -5.64 15.10 -0.45
C ASP A 51 -4.16 15.17 0.01
N LYS A 52 -3.92 15.46 1.29
CA LYS A 52 -2.59 15.48 1.91
C LYS A 52 -2.25 14.15 2.57
N LEU A 53 -3.24 13.29 2.79
CA LEU A 53 -3.06 12.03 3.52
C LEU A 53 -2.55 10.95 2.58
N GLY A 54 -1.29 10.59 2.79
CA GLY A 54 -0.68 9.45 2.10
C GLY A 54 -1.14 8.10 2.64
N ASP A 55 -0.99 7.07 1.82
CA ASP A 55 -1.29 5.69 2.22
C ASP A 55 -0.27 5.19 3.24
N GLN A 56 -0.80 4.65 4.34
CA GLN A 56 0.00 3.96 5.35
C GLN A 56 -0.08 2.45 5.15
N PHE A 57 0.76 1.71 5.86
CA PHE A 57 0.82 0.27 5.72
C PHE A 57 -0.24 -0.43 6.58
N CYS A 58 -0.88 -1.43 6.00
CA CYS A 58 -1.78 -2.34 6.68
C CYS A 58 -1.24 -3.77 6.55
N GLN A 59 -0.98 -4.43 7.68
CA GLN A 59 -0.64 -5.85 7.65
C GLN A 59 -1.83 -6.70 7.15
N VAL A 60 -3.05 -6.29 7.50
CA VAL A 60 -4.31 -6.91 7.08
C VAL A 60 -5.31 -5.81 6.69
N GLY A 61 -6.00 -5.99 5.57
CA GLY A 61 -6.93 -5.01 5.03
C GLY A 61 -6.25 -4.00 4.11
N GLN A 62 -6.88 -2.85 3.91
CA GLN A 62 -6.35 -1.72 3.13
C GLN A 62 -6.42 -0.45 3.96
N TRP A 63 -5.55 0.50 3.65
CA TRP A 63 -5.61 1.84 4.23
C TRP A 63 -6.73 2.60 3.52
N TYR A 64 -7.57 3.27 4.30
CA TYR A 64 -8.65 4.09 3.77
C TYR A 64 -8.63 5.47 4.36
N THR A 65 -9.06 6.41 3.54
CA THR A 65 -9.24 7.82 3.88
C THR A 65 -10.60 8.24 3.32
N CYS A 66 -11.62 8.27 4.17
CA CYS A 66 -13.00 8.47 3.76
C CYS A 66 -13.54 9.80 4.28
N THR A 67 -13.95 10.68 3.39
CA THR A 67 -14.58 11.97 3.75
C THR A 67 -16.10 11.88 3.89
N GLY A 68 -16.74 10.87 3.29
CA GLY A 68 -18.20 10.71 3.31
C GLY A 68 -18.78 10.10 4.59
N THR A 69 -17.93 9.61 5.51
CA THR A 69 -18.36 9.06 6.80
C THR A 69 -18.50 10.18 7.83
N HIS A 70 -19.31 9.94 8.87
CA HIS A 70 -19.54 10.93 9.94
C HIS A 70 -19.25 10.29 11.31
N PRO A 71 -18.08 10.58 11.91
CA PRO A 71 -16.99 11.44 11.40
C PRO A 71 -16.20 10.80 10.23
N PRO A 72 -15.38 11.56 9.48
CA PRO A 72 -14.47 11.02 8.46
C PRO A 72 -13.62 9.87 9.01
N PHE A 73 -13.31 8.89 8.20
CA PHE A 73 -12.57 7.70 8.63
C PHE A 73 -11.16 7.71 8.04
N VAL A 74 -10.17 7.45 8.88
CA VAL A 74 -8.81 7.14 8.43
C VAL A 74 -8.28 5.92 9.18
N GLY A 75 -7.68 4.97 8.44
CA GLY A 75 -7.07 3.79 9.07
C GLY A 75 -7.14 2.53 8.22
N CYS A 76 -6.60 1.44 8.76
CA CYS A 76 -6.70 0.12 8.14
C CYS A 76 -8.05 -0.52 8.40
N CYS A 77 -8.71 -0.98 7.34
CA CYS A 77 -9.97 -1.72 7.43
C CYS A 77 -9.98 -2.90 6.45
N VAL A 78 -10.62 -4.00 6.84
CA VAL A 78 -10.84 -5.16 5.95
C VAL A 78 -11.98 -4.89 4.97
N SER A 79 -13.08 -4.30 5.44
CA SER A 79 -14.20 -3.86 4.59
C SER A 79 -13.99 -2.41 4.13
N ASP A 80 -14.59 -2.04 3.00
CA ASP A 80 -14.54 -0.66 2.49
C ASP A 80 -15.36 0.27 3.41
N PRO A 81 -14.70 1.12 4.23
CA PRO A 81 -15.40 1.96 5.18
C PRO A 81 -16.02 3.19 4.50
N CYS A 82 -15.60 3.53 3.28
CA CYS A 82 -16.08 4.69 2.53
C CYS A 82 -17.45 4.42 1.89
N LYS A 83 -17.74 3.15 1.57
CA LYS A 83 -19.09 2.71 1.15
C LYS A 83 -20.03 2.46 2.33
N ALA A 84 -19.48 2.22 3.52
CA ALA A 84 -20.22 2.03 4.75
C ALA A 84 -20.32 3.34 5.55
N LYS A 85 -20.80 3.26 6.80
CA LYS A 85 -20.80 4.38 7.76
C LYS A 85 -19.52 4.41 8.60
N GLY A 86 -18.38 4.05 8.02
CA GLY A 86 -17.10 3.84 8.72
C GLY A 86 -16.71 2.36 8.85
N CYS A 87 -15.54 2.11 9.43
CA CYS A 87 -14.99 0.76 9.57
C CYS A 87 -15.63 0.03 10.77
N PRO A 88 -16.28 -1.13 10.58
CA PRO A 88 -16.76 -1.95 11.68
C PRO A 88 -15.63 -2.37 12.61
N LYS A 89 -15.89 -2.38 13.93
CA LYS A 89 -14.88 -2.71 14.95
C LYS A 89 -14.14 -4.03 14.69
N LYS A 90 -14.85 -5.06 14.22
CA LYS A 90 -14.29 -6.39 13.88
C LYS A 90 -13.39 -6.39 12.63
N ASP A 91 -13.54 -5.39 11.77
CA ASP A 91 -12.80 -5.24 10.50
C ASP A 91 -11.66 -4.23 10.63
N LEU A 92 -11.64 -3.46 11.73
CA LEU A 92 -10.61 -2.48 12.04
C LEU A 92 -9.27 -3.17 12.33
N ARG A 93 -8.18 -2.67 11.77
CA ARG A 93 -6.83 -3.22 11.95
C ARG A 93 -5.84 -2.12 12.28
N ALA A 94 -4.75 -2.49 12.95
CA ALA A 94 -3.70 -1.56 13.29
C ALA A 94 -3.01 -1.03 12.02
N GLY A 95 -2.89 0.29 11.92
CA GLY A 95 -2.09 0.96 10.91
C GLY A 95 -0.62 1.00 11.32
N GLN A 96 0.26 0.92 10.32
CA GLN A 96 1.68 1.16 10.49
C GLN A 96 2.11 2.32 9.58
N LEU A 97 2.84 3.26 10.16
CA LEU A 97 3.38 4.41 9.47
C LEU A 97 4.25 3.95 8.30
N SER A 98 4.02 4.54 7.14
CA SER A 98 4.77 4.23 5.94
C SER A 98 6.25 4.53 6.12
N GLN A 99 7.14 3.70 5.55
CA GLN A 99 8.57 4.01 5.48
C GLN A 99 8.90 5.05 4.39
N ASN A 100 7.93 5.38 3.53
CA ASN A 100 8.06 6.45 2.57
C ASN A 100 7.75 7.79 3.24
N ALA A 101 8.78 8.65 3.35
CA ALA A 101 8.66 9.95 4.01
C ALA A 101 7.55 10.84 3.45
N ALA A 102 7.29 10.81 2.13
CA ALA A 102 6.23 11.61 1.53
C ALA A 102 4.84 11.12 1.94
N GLN A 103 4.66 9.80 2.07
CA GLN A 103 3.38 9.21 2.50
C GLN A 103 3.15 9.45 4.01
N ALA A 104 4.19 9.36 4.83
CA ALA A 104 4.10 9.54 6.28
C ALA A 104 4.00 11.01 6.72
N ALA A 105 4.40 11.97 5.87
CA ALA A 105 4.60 13.36 6.24
C ALA A 105 3.41 14.01 6.96
N ALA A 106 2.19 13.76 6.50
CA ALA A 106 0.99 14.36 7.09
C ALA A 106 0.66 13.84 8.50
N PHE A 107 1.19 12.68 8.88
CA PHE A 107 0.96 12.07 10.19
C PHE A 107 2.07 12.43 11.19
N LEU A 108 3.22 12.93 10.72
CA LEU A 108 4.35 13.25 11.56
C LEU A 108 4.21 14.63 12.21
N PRO A 109 4.76 14.83 13.42
CA PRO A 109 4.91 16.17 13.99
C PRO A 109 5.75 17.06 13.07
N ALA A 110 5.47 18.37 13.11
CA ALA A 110 6.26 19.34 12.36
C ALA A 110 7.76 19.23 12.72
N GLY A 111 8.62 19.21 11.69
CA GLY A 111 10.08 19.09 11.85
C GLY A 111 10.60 17.65 12.00
N VAL A 112 9.71 16.65 12.08
CA VAL A 112 10.09 15.24 12.08
C VAL A 112 10.05 14.69 10.65
N SER A 113 11.12 14.02 10.24
CA SER A 113 11.16 13.24 9.00
C SER A 113 11.72 11.86 9.30
N ILE A 114 11.04 10.83 8.78
CA ILE A 114 11.55 9.47 8.86
C ILE A 114 12.69 9.29 7.87
N VAL A 115 13.83 8.82 8.37
CA VAL A 115 14.94 8.43 7.50
C VAL A 115 14.61 7.03 6.99
N PRO A 116 14.58 6.79 5.66
CA PRO A 116 14.38 5.45 5.15
C PRO A 116 15.54 4.58 5.64
N VAL A 117 15.23 3.54 6.43
CA VAL A 117 16.21 2.52 6.78
C VAL A 117 16.50 1.77 5.48
N ALA A 118 17.71 1.95 4.93
CA ALA A 118 18.22 1.09 3.88
C ALA A 118 18.23 -0.35 4.43
N GLY A 119 17.26 -1.16 4.00
CA GLY A 119 17.14 -2.53 4.47
C GLY A 119 18.39 -3.35 4.13
N PRO A 120 18.74 -4.37 4.95
CA PRO A 120 19.78 -5.31 4.55
C PRO A 120 19.35 -6.01 3.26
N SER A 121 20.19 -5.91 2.22
CA SER A 121 20.05 -6.71 1.01
C SER A 121 20.04 -8.18 1.41
N VAL A 122 18.91 -8.86 1.15
CA VAL A 122 18.80 -10.30 1.34
C VAL A 122 19.77 -10.98 0.37
N THR A 123 20.94 -11.33 0.89
CA THR A 123 21.98 -12.03 0.15
C THR A 123 21.52 -13.48 0.02
N LYS A 124 20.98 -13.85 -1.15
CA LYS A 124 20.69 -15.25 -1.48
C LYS A 124 22.01 -16.01 -1.55
N ALA A 125 22.24 -16.91 -0.59
CA ALA A 125 23.30 -17.91 -0.65
C ALA A 125 22.81 -19.19 -1.36
N SER A 126 23.74 -19.79 -2.10
CA SER A 126 23.75 -20.88 -3.10
C SER A 126 23.10 -22.21 -2.64
N ASP A 127 22.77 -23.22 -3.46
CA ASP A 127 23.45 -23.90 -4.60
C ASP A 127 22.53 -25.08 -5.12
N PRO A 128 22.88 -26.04 -6.03
CA PRO A 128 23.65 -26.09 -7.30
C PRO A 128 22.88 -26.72 -8.51
N SER A 129 23.54 -26.73 -9.69
CA SER A 129 23.34 -27.61 -10.88
C SER A 129 22.19 -27.28 -11.85
N ALA A 130 22.32 -27.22 -13.19
CA ALA A 130 23.37 -27.69 -14.11
C ALA A 130 23.40 -26.90 -15.46
N THR A 131 24.62 -26.61 -15.94
CA THR A 131 25.18 -26.77 -17.33
C THR A 131 24.25 -26.51 -18.54
N LYS A 132 24.50 -25.62 -19.53
CA LYS A 132 25.66 -25.57 -20.45
C LYS A 132 25.68 -24.29 -21.33
N ALA A 133 26.91 -23.83 -21.58
CA ALA A 133 27.50 -22.89 -22.56
C ALA A 133 26.70 -22.27 -23.73
N SER A 134 26.95 -20.97 -23.98
CA SER A 134 27.82 -20.50 -25.09
C SER A 134 28.04 -18.98 -25.06
N ASN A 135 29.30 -18.54 -24.99
CA ASN A 135 29.78 -17.19 -25.34
C ASN A 135 30.14 -17.18 -26.85
N PRO A 136 30.27 -16.03 -27.56
CA PRO A 136 31.40 -15.12 -27.31
C PRO A 136 31.17 -13.60 -27.54
N ALA A 137 31.86 -12.82 -26.70
CA ALA A 137 32.81 -11.73 -27.02
C ALA A 137 32.36 -10.32 -27.50
N ASN A 138 33.17 -9.38 -26.97
CA ASN A 138 33.48 -8.00 -27.41
C ASN A 138 32.46 -6.91 -27.05
N GLY A 139 32.77 -5.78 -26.43
CA GLY A 139 34.03 -5.15 -26.02
C GLY A 139 33.81 -3.62 -25.97
N LYS A 140 34.50 -2.94 -25.06
CA LYS A 140 34.90 -1.51 -25.10
C LYS A 140 33.85 -0.39 -24.79
N ALA A 141 34.09 0.20 -23.60
CA ALA A 141 34.29 1.63 -23.29
C ALA A 141 33.22 2.72 -23.58
N ASN A 142 33.03 3.50 -22.51
CA ASN A 142 32.87 4.96 -22.43
C ASN A 142 31.67 5.65 -23.06
N GLY A 143 31.13 6.61 -22.29
CA GLY A 143 30.46 7.77 -22.82
C GLY A 143 28.94 7.72 -22.66
N SER A 144 28.48 8.51 -21.69
CA SER A 144 27.15 9.09 -21.59
C SER A 144 26.44 9.26 -22.94
N LYS A 145 25.44 8.41 -23.23
CA LYS A 145 24.21 8.74 -23.99
C LYS A 145 23.11 7.73 -23.64
N LEU A 146 21.93 8.29 -23.31
CA LEU A 146 20.59 7.85 -23.69
C LEU A 146 20.41 6.38 -24.14
N ARG A 147 19.53 5.64 -23.44
CA ARG A 147 18.86 4.42 -23.95
C ARG A 147 17.38 4.54 -23.57
N ILE A 148 16.49 5.04 -24.43
CA ILE A 148 15.86 4.31 -25.56
C ILE A 148 15.88 2.81 -25.34
N ILE A 149 14.85 2.33 -24.65
CA ILE A 149 14.38 0.95 -24.74
C ILE A 149 13.15 1.01 -25.65
N ALA A 150 13.34 0.70 -26.93
CA ALA A 150 12.25 0.33 -27.81
C ALA A 150 11.76 -1.06 -27.36
N GLY A 151 10.48 -1.15 -26.97
CA GLY A 151 9.80 -2.39 -26.63
C GLY A 151 8.29 -2.17 -26.74
N SER A 152 7.67 -2.81 -27.71
CA SER A 152 6.32 -2.59 -28.23
C SER A 152 5.19 -2.76 -27.20
N VAL A 153 4.27 -1.79 -27.13
CA VAL A 153 2.87 -2.02 -26.72
C VAL A 153 1.95 -1.36 -27.75
N VAL A 154 1.93 -1.91 -28.96
CA VAL A 154 0.76 -1.82 -29.84
C VAL A 154 0.20 -3.22 -29.93
N GLY A 155 -0.88 -3.49 -29.22
CA GLY A 155 -1.51 -4.81 -29.20
C GLY A 155 -2.76 -4.96 -28.34
N ALA A 156 -3.14 -3.96 -27.55
CA ALA A 156 -4.36 -4.04 -26.73
C ALA A 156 -5.66 -4.01 -27.56
N VAL A 157 -5.65 -3.36 -28.74
CA VAL A 157 -6.84 -3.30 -29.61
C VAL A 157 -7.04 -4.60 -30.39
N SER A 158 -5.96 -5.25 -30.84
CA SER A 158 -6.03 -6.51 -31.60
C SER A 158 -6.49 -7.69 -30.75
N PHE A 159 -6.11 -7.75 -29.47
CA PHE A 159 -6.56 -8.82 -28.57
C PHE A 159 -8.06 -8.74 -28.29
N LEU A 160 -8.60 -7.53 -28.11
CA LEU A 160 -10.01 -7.33 -27.81
C LEU A 160 -10.90 -7.76 -28.99
N LEU A 161 -10.50 -7.45 -30.24
CA LEU A 161 -11.19 -7.90 -31.44
C LEU A 161 -11.17 -9.44 -31.60
N LEU A 162 -10.02 -10.08 -31.36
CA LEU A 162 -9.92 -11.55 -31.46
C LEU A 162 -10.78 -12.26 -30.40
N VAL A 163 -10.81 -11.75 -29.18
CA VAL A 163 -11.65 -12.28 -28.10
C VAL A 163 -13.14 -12.14 -28.43
N VAL A 164 -13.57 -10.99 -28.94
CA VAL A 164 -14.97 -10.77 -29.34
C VAL A 164 -15.36 -11.68 -30.51
N CYS A 165 -14.51 -11.82 -31.53
CA CYS A 165 -14.76 -12.74 -32.65
C CYS A 165 -14.86 -14.20 -32.20
N ALA A 166 -14.01 -14.64 -31.26
CA ALA A 166 -14.05 -15.99 -30.70
C ALA A 166 -15.37 -16.25 -29.93
N ILE A 167 -15.80 -15.30 -29.09
CA ILE A 167 -17.06 -15.40 -28.33
C ILE A 167 -18.26 -15.51 -29.29
N ILE A 168 -18.33 -14.66 -30.32
CA ILE A 168 -19.42 -14.70 -31.31
C ILE A 168 -19.41 -16.04 -32.07
N TYR A 169 -18.25 -16.54 -32.46
CA TYR A 169 -18.14 -17.83 -33.15
C TYR A 169 -18.64 -19.00 -32.28
N PHE A 170 -18.25 -19.04 -31.00
CA PHE A 170 -18.70 -20.08 -30.07
C PHE A 170 -20.22 -20.04 -29.85
N ILE A 171 -20.80 -18.85 -29.68
CA ILE A 171 -22.26 -18.69 -29.53
C ILE A 171 -22.98 -19.18 -30.79
N ARG A 172 -22.50 -18.83 -32.00
CA ARG A 172 -23.12 -19.26 -33.25
C ARG A 172 -22.98 -20.76 -33.49
N ARG A 173 -21.85 -21.37 -33.10
CA ARG A 173 -21.61 -22.81 -33.20
C ARG A 173 -22.57 -23.60 -32.30
N ASN A 174 -22.82 -23.11 -31.08
CA ASN A 174 -23.75 -23.75 -30.15
C ASN A 174 -25.22 -23.56 -30.53
N ARG A 175 -25.55 -22.56 -31.36
CA ARG A 175 -26.90 -22.39 -31.90
C ARG A 175 -27.17 -23.20 -33.18
N LYS A 176 -26.14 -23.78 -33.79
CA LYS A 176 -26.24 -24.61 -35.01
C LYS A 176 -26.08 -26.11 -34.75
N ARG A 177 -25.83 -26.52 -33.50
CA ARG A 177 -25.98 -27.89 -33.02
C ARG A 177 -27.30 -28.00 -32.28
#